data_AF-A0A3D1VM48-F1
#
_entry.id   AF-A0A3D1VM48-F1
#
_cell.length_a   1.000
_cell.length_b   1.000
_cell.length_c   1.000
_cell.angle_alpha   90.00
_cell.angle_beta   90.00
_cell.angle_gamma   90.00
#
_symmetry.space_group_name_H-M   'P 1'
#
loop_
_entity.id
_entity.type
_entity.pdbx_description
1 polymer ?
#
loop_
_entity_poly.entity_id
_entity_poly.type
_entity_poly.pdbx_seq_one_letter_code
_entity_poly.pdbx_strand_id
1 'polypeptide(L)'
;LLCLVLNGNKLKNDTTEQVFLSHIKENHPQIITLALNENRENTNVVLGQHTRILFEIKPFEDTIFEVSYPLSVSSFFQVNLLQTETLYRTAFSLLPTKKMAYVVDLFCGVGSIGLSLIKLYPAQVG
;
A
#
# COMPACT_ATOMS: atom_id res chain seq x y z
N LEU A 1 8.73 -2.04 -0.95
CA LEU A 1 8.81 -0.56 -1.02
C LEU A 1 9.67 -0.06 0.13
N LEU A 2 10.64 0.80 -0.12
CA LEU A 2 11.36 1.57 0.92
C LEU A 2 11.01 3.04 0.75
N CYS A 3 10.71 3.74 1.85
CA CYS A 3 10.49 5.19 1.85
C CYS A 3 11.45 5.86 2.84
N LEU A 4 12.22 6.82 2.36
CA LEU A 4 13.03 7.71 3.19
C LEU A 4 12.21 8.94 3.53
N VAL A 5 12.15 9.30 4.81
CA VAL A 5 11.50 10.54 5.27
C VAL A 5 12.59 11.53 5.66
N LEU A 6 12.63 12.69 5.02
CA LEU A 6 13.66 13.70 5.22
C LEU A 6 13.06 15.08 5.53
N ASN A 7 13.76 15.87 6.33
CA ASN A 7 13.56 17.33 6.43
C ASN A 7 14.22 18.05 5.23
N GLY A 8 13.91 17.59 4.02
CA GLY A 8 14.61 17.92 2.79
C GLY A 8 13.97 17.27 1.57
N ASN A 9 14.15 17.86 0.38
CA ASN A 9 13.63 17.32 -0.88
C ASN A 9 14.65 16.44 -1.65
N LYS A 10 15.87 16.32 -1.12
CA LYS A 10 16.98 15.52 -1.64
C LYS A 10 17.86 15.05 -0.49
N LEU A 11 18.63 13.99 -0.69
CA LEU A 11 19.57 13.48 0.32
C LEU A 11 20.66 14.51 0.68
N LYS A 12 21.43 14.95 -0.31
CA LYS A 12 22.45 16.00 -0.14
C LYS A 12 22.71 16.74 -1.44
N ASN A 13 23.07 15.98 -2.47
CA ASN A 13 23.22 16.41 -3.85
C ASN A 13 22.99 15.20 -4.77
N ASP A 14 22.94 15.45 -6.08
CA ASP A 14 22.59 14.42 -7.06
C ASP A 14 23.61 13.27 -7.07
N THR A 15 24.91 13.57 -6.91
CA THR A 15 25.95 12.54 -6.82
C THR A 15 25.75 11.60 -5.62
N THR A 16 25.46 12.16 -4.44
CA THR A 16 25.23 11.36 -3.22
C THR A 16 23.97 10.53 -3.36
N GLU A 17 22.91 11.10 -3.95
CA GLU A 17 21.68 10.37 -4.24
C GLU A 17 21.97 9.18 -5.16
N GLN A 18 22.67 9.38 -6.29
CA GLN A 18 23.01 8.29 -7.20
C GLN A 18 23.87 7.19 -6.54
N VAL A 19 24.87 7.56 -5.73
CA VAL A 19 25.70 6.58 -4.99
C VAL A 19 24.86 5.75 -4.01
N PHE A 20 23.92 6.40 -3.31
CA PHE A 20 23.00 5.71 -2.41
C PHE A 20 22.07 4.77 -3.19
N LEU A 21 21.50 5.23 -4.30
CA LEU A 21 20.64 4.41 -5.17
C LEU A 21 21.37 3.17 -5.68
N SER A 22 22.61 3.30 -6.14
CA SER A 22 23.43 2.15 -6.58
C SER A 22 23.67 1.16 -5.43
N HIS A 23 24.08 1.64 -4.26
CA HIS A 23 24.29 0.76 -3.10
C HIS A 23 23.01 0.01 -2.69
N ILE A 24 21.85 0.67 -2.68
CA ILE A 24 20.58 0.03 -2.37
C ILE A 24 20.24 -1.05 -3.41
N LYS A 25 20.40 -0.75 -4.70
CA LYS A 25 20.10 -1.72 -5.77
C LYS A 25 21.03 -2.95 -5.73
N GLU A 26 22.31 -2.74 -5.38
CA GLU A 26 23.30 -3.82 -5.30
C GLU A 26 23.14 -4.68 -4.05
N ASN A 27 22.91 -4.07 -2.88
CA ASN A 27 22.91 -4.78 -1.60
C ASN A 27 21.50 -5.22 -1.14
N HIS A 28 20.44 -4.61 -1.68
CA HIS A 28 19.05 -4.88 -1.30
C HIS A 28 18.15 -5.05 -2.53
N PRO A 29 18.41 -6.05 -3.40
CA PRO A 29 17.65 -6.26 -4.63
C PRO A 29 16.15 -6.53 -4.42
N GLN A 30 15.73 -6.91 -3.21
CA GLN A 30 14.32 -7.04 -2.85
C GLN A 30 13.58 -5.69 -2.79
N ILE A 31 14.29 -4.57 -2.73
CA ILE A 31 13.69 -3.23 -2.76
C ILE A 31 13.41 -2.87 -4.21
N ILE A 32 12.17 -3.08 -4.64
CA ILE A 32 11.72 -2.81 -6.02
C ILE A 32 11.29 -1.35 -6.26
N THR A 33 11.01 -0.61 -5.20
CA THR A 33 10.60 0.80 -5.25
C THR A 33 11.25 1.54 -4.09
N LEU A 34 11.88 2.68 -4.38
CA LEU A 34 12.42 3.59 -3.39
C LEU A 34 11.80 4.97 -3.57
N ALA A 35 11.20 5.48 -2.50
CA ALA A 35 10.58 6.79 -2.45
C ALA A 35 11.29 7.70 -1.43
N LEU A 36 11.20 9.00 -1.65
CA LEU A 36 11.64 10.05 -0.73
C LEU A 36 10.42 10.92 -0.40
N ASN A 37 10.01 10.90 0.86
CA ASN A 37 8.98 11.76 1.40
C ASN A 37 9.63 12.95 2.13
N GLU A 38 9.20 14.15 1.77
CA GLU A 38 9.66 15.40 2.39
C GLU A 38 8.70 15.76 3.53
N ASN A 39 9.22 15.80 4.75
CA ASN A 39 8.50 16.26 5.92
C ASN A 39 9.37 17.22 6.74
N ARG A 40 9.03 18.50 6.70
CA ARG A 40 9.72 19.59 7.42
C ARG A 40 8.94 20.09 8.63
N GLU A 41 7.72 19.58 8.81
CA GLU A 41 6.80 20.07 9.82
C GLU A 41 7.21 19.56 11.20
N ASN A 42 7.08 20.41 12.22
CA ASN A 42 7.24 19.99 13.60
C ASN A 42 5.92 19.36 14.09
N THR A 43 5.72 18.08 13.76
CA THR A 43 4.48 17.34 13.99
C THR A 43 4.73 15.87 14.29
N ASN A 44 3.72 15.19 14.82
CA ASN A 44 3.74 13.73 15.05
C ASN A 44 3.32 12.93 13.80
N VAL A 45 2.91 13.60 12.73
CA VAL A 45 2.63 12.95 11.45
C VAL A 45 3.94 12.58 10.77
N VAL A 46 4.13 11.29 10.47
CA VAL A 46 5.39 10.77 9.91
C VAL A 46 5.60 11.24 8.47
N LEU A 47 4.59 11.14 7.61
CA LEU A 47 4.69 11.51 6.20
C LEU A 47 4.28 12.97 5.99
N GLY A 48 5.07 13.70 5.21
CA GLY A 48 4.69 15.01 4.69
C GLY A 48 3.91 14.91 3.39
N GLN A 49 3.58 16.09 2.83
CA GLN A 49 2.70 16.25 1.66
C GLN A 49 3.34 15.80 0.34
N HIS A 50 4.67 15.79 0.26
CA HIS A 50 5.38 15.56 -1.00
C HIS A 50 6.17 14.26 -0.95
N THR A 51 5.91 13.37 -1.92
CA THR A 51 6.67 12.13 -2.11
C THR A 51 7.17 12.07 -3.54
N ARG A 52 8.46 11.81 -3.72
CA ARG A 52 9.11 11.58 -5.01
C ARG A 52 9.56 10.13 -5.10
N ILE A 53 9.29 9.48 -6.21
CA ILE A 53 9.87 8.16 -6.53
C ILE A 53 11.30 8.38 -7.05
N LEU A 54 12.29 7.77 -6.38
CA LEU A 54 13.69 7.82 -6.79
C LEU A 54 13.99 6.75 -7.85
N PHE A 55 13.41 5.56 -7.67
CA PHE A 55 13.32 4.54 -8.71
C PHE A 55 12.15 3.61 -8.43
N GLU A 56 11.67 2.99 -9.50
CA GLU A 56 10.64 1.96 -9.47
C GLU A 56 10.93 0.94 -10.56
N ILE A 57 11.09 -0.33 -10.18
CA ILE A 57 11.31 -1.44 -11.11
C ILE A 57 9.96 -1.96 -11.62
N LYS A 58 8.99 -2.04 -10.71
CA LYS A 58 7.59 -2.40 -10.96
C LYS A 58 6.74 -1.84 -9.82
N PRO A 59 5.41 -1.71 -10.01
CA PRO A 59 4.52 -1.29 -8.94
C PRO A 59 4.72 -2.15 -7.68
N PHE A 60 4.73 -1.51 -6.51
CA PHE A 60 4.67 -2.25 -5.25
C PHE A 60 3.23 -2.69 -5.03
N GLU A 61 3.01 -4.00 -4.97
CA GLU A 61 1.68 -4.58 -4.81
C GLU A 61 1.73 -5.64 -3.72
N ASP A 62 0.59 -5.86 -3.09
CA ASP A 62 0.39 -6.95 -2.15
C ASP A 62 -0.98 -7.60 -2.38
N THR A 63 -1.15 -8.83 -1.92
CA THR A 63 -2.31 -9.66 -2.26
C THR A 63 -3.08 -10.07 -1.02
N ILE A 64 -4.40 -9.89 -1.05
CA ILE A 64 -5.32 -10.49 -0.06
C ILE A 64 -6.23 -11.45 -0.84
N PHE A 65 -6.25 -12.72 -0.44
CA PHE A 65 -6.85 -13.81 -1.22
C PHE A 65 -6.25 -13.91 -2.63
N GLU A 66 -7.03 -13.62 -3.68
CA GLU A 66 -6.63 -13.66 -5.09
C GLU A 66 -6.69 -12.27 -5.75
N VAL A 67 -6.76 -11.20 -4.96
CA VAL A 67 -6.83 -9.82 -5.46
C VAL A 67 -5.50 -9.13 -5.15
N SER A 68 -4.80 -8.68 -6.20
CA SER A 68 -3.60 -7.85 -6.08
C SER A 68 -4.00 -6.38 -5.94
N TYR A 69 -3.37 -5.68 -5.00
CA TYR A 69 -3.61 -4.28 -4.71
C TYR A 69 -2.33 -3.49 -4.95
N PRO A 70 -2.33 -2.52 -5.88
CA PRO A 70 -1.22 -1.59 -6.01
C PRO A 70 -1.17 -0.64 -4.80
N LEU A 71 0.00 -0.53 -4.20
CA LEU A 71 0.24 0.20 -2.97
C LEU A 71 1.25 1.33 -3.20
N SER A 72 0.95 2.47 -2.58
CA SER A 72 1.84 3.63 -2.49
C SER A 72 2.32 3.82 -1.06
N VAL A 73 3.27 4.73 -0.85
CA VAL A 73 3.79 5.07 0.49
C VAL A 73 2.68 5.50 1.46
N SER A 74 1.65 6.19 0.96
CA SER A 74 0.53 6.69 1.76
C SER A 74 -0.68 5.75 1.77
N SER A 75 -0.64 4.62 1.06
CA SER A 75 -1.73 3.66 1.03
C SER A 75 -1.91 3.02 2.41
N PHE A 76 -3.11 3.10 2.96
CA PHE A 76 -3.47 2.27 4.10
C PHE A 76 -3.71 0.83 3.62
N PHE A 77 -2.89 -0.10 4.12
CA PHE A 77 -3.01 -1.52 3.86
C PHE A 77 -2.69 -2.32 5.11
N GLN A 78 -3.29 -3.50 5.22
CA GLN A 78 -3.14 -4.30 6.43
C GLN A 78 -1.74 -4.91 6.50
N VAL A 79 -1.05 -4.67 7.61
CA VAL A 79 0.32 -5.16 7.82
C VAL A 79 0.40 -6.68 8.05
N ASN A 80 -0.69 -7.29 8.53
CA ASN A 80 -0.77 -8.72 8.79
C ASN A 80 -1.86 -9.35 7.92
N LEU A 81 -1.45 -9.86 6.75
CA LEU A 81 -2.36 -10.40 5.75
C LEU A 81 -3.09 -11.66 6.23
N LEU A 82 -2.40 -12.53 6.96
CA LEU A 82 -3.01 -13.76 7.49
C LEU A 82 -4.19 -13.46 8.43
N GLN A 83 -4.04 -12.47 9.30
CA GLN A 83 -5.11 -12.03 10.18
C GLN A 83 -6.18 -11.23 9.43
N THR A 84 -5.79 -10.47 8.41
CA THR A 84 -6.73 -9.75 7.54
C THR A 84 -7.69 -10.68 6.84
N GLU A 85 -7.18 -11.78 6.28
CA GLU A 85 -8.03 -12.79 5.65
C GLU A 85 -9.04 -13.40 6.63
N THR A 86 -8.58 -13.70 7.86
CA THR A 86 -9.46 -14.22 8.92
C THR A 86 -10.53 -13.19 9.31
N LEU A 87 -10.14 -11.93 9.47
CA LEU A 87 -11.04 -10.82 9.76
C LEU A 87 -12.09 -10.65 8.65
N TYR A 88 -11.66 -10.66 7.39
CA TYR A 88 -12.55 -10.47 6.24
C TYR A 88 -13.52 -11.63 6.10
N ARG A 89 -13.05 -12.88 6.24
CA ARG A 89 -13.95 -14.05 6.27
C ARG A 89 -14.98 -13.97 7.39
N THR A 90 -14.56 -13.50 8.57
CA THR A 90 -15.46 -13.31 9.70
C THR A 90 -16.50 -12.21 9.42
N ALA A 91 -16.10 -11.09 8.82
CA ALA A 91 -17.04 -10.05 8.43
C ALA A 91 -18.03 -10.55 7.36
N PHE A 92 -17.54 -11.28 6.36
CA PHE A 92 -18.37 -11.80 5.27
C PHE A 92 -19.33 -12.90 5.73
N SER A 93 -18.98 -13.69 6.76
CA SER A 93 -19.90 -14.69 7.31
C SER A 93 -21.11 -14.08 8.05
N LEU A 94 -21.02 -12.81 8.42
CA LEU A 94 -22.12 -12.05 9.03
C LEU A 94 -23.07 -11.44 7.99
N LEU A 95 -22.71 -11.49 6.70
CA LEU A 95 -23.57 -10.99 5.63
C LEU A 95 -24.80 -11.90 5.42
N PRO A 96 -25.94 -11.34 4.98
CA PRO A 96 -27.09 -12.14 4.62
C PRO A 96 -26.75 -13.15 3.53
N THR A 97 -27.34 -14.35 3.61
CA THR A 97 -27.17 -15.39 2.59
C THR A 97 -27.90 -15.07 1.27
N LYS A 98 -28.80 -14.09 1.28
CA LYS A 98 -29.52 -13.62 0.08
C LYS A 98 -28.62 -12.73 -0.77
N LYS A 99 -28.82 -12.78 -2.09
CA LYS A 99 -28.14 -11.89 -3.03
C LYS A 99 -28.44 -10.42 -2.70
N MET A 100 -27.40 -9.63 -2.52
CA MET A 100 -27.42 -8.19 -2.33
C MET A 100 -27.41 -7.51 -3.69
N ALA A 101 -28.35 -6.57 -3.91
CA ALA A 101 -28.41 -5.82 -5.16
C ALA A 101 -27.29 -4.77 -5.26
N TYR A 102 -26.87 -4.20 -4.13
CA TYR A 102 -25.81 -3.18 -4.05
C TYR A 102 -25.01 -3.37 -2.76
N VAL A 103 -23.70 -3.12 -2.85
CA VAL A 103 -22.79 -3.04 -1.70
C VAL A 103 -22.06 -1.69 -1.78
N VAL A 104 -22.01 -0.98 -0.65
CA VAL A 104 -21.27 0.29 -0.52
C VAL A 104 -20.15 0.09 0.50
N ASP A 105 -18.90 0.13 0.03
CA ASP A 105 -17.70 0.06 0.87
C ASP A 105 -17.30 1.49 1.29
N LEU A 106 -17.62 1.86 2.53
CA LEU A 106 -17.31 3.18 3.09
C LEU A 106 -15.93 3.17 3.74
N PHE A 107 -15.16 4.25 3.57
CA PHE A 107 -13.76 4.34 4.02
C PHE A 107 -12.88 3.24 3.39
N CYS A 108 -13.17 2.90 2.13
CA CYS A 108 -12.64 1.72 1.45
C CYS A 108 -11.12 1.70 1.27
N GLY A 109 -10.44 2.84 1.41
CA GLY A 109 -8.99 2.94 1.18
C GLY A 109 -8.64 2.46 -0.23
N VAL A 110 -7.82 1.42 -0.34
CA VAL A 110 -7.50 0.76 -1.63
C VAL A 110 -8.60 -0.20 -2.13
N GLY A 111 -9.75 -0.24 -1.47
CA GLY A 111 -10.89 -1.09 -1.82
C GLY A 111 -10.78 -2.54 -1.33
N SER A 112 -9.86 -2.81 -0.40
CA SER A 112 -9.49 -4.19 -0.06
C SER A 112 -10.62 -5.06 0.49
N ILE A 113 -11.62 -4.47 1.16
CA ILE A 113 -12.75 -5.22 1.69
C ILE A 113 -13.75 -5.53 0.57
N GLY A 114 -14.25 -4.50 -0.12
CA GLY A 114 -15.23 -4.67 -1.19
C GLY A 114 -14.74 -5.52 -2.36
N LEU A 115 -13.50 -5.32 -2.80
CA LEU A 115 -12.91 -6.10 -3.89
C LEU A 115 -12.72 -7.58 -3.49
N SER A 116 -12.27 -7.84 -2.26
CA SER A 116 -12.19 -9.21 -1.73
C SER A 116 -13.56 -9.87 -1.57
N LEU A 117 -14.60 -9.12 -1.17
CA LEU A 117 -15.97 -9.63 -1.08
C LEU A 117 -16.49 -10.09 -2.45
N ILE A 118 -16.39 -9.23 -3.47
CA ILE A 118 -16.83 -9.53 -4.84
C ILE A 118 -16.08 -10.74 -5.38
N LYS A 119 -14.77 -10.83 -5.12
CA LYS A 119 -13.94 -11.94 -5.57
C LYS A 119 -14.33 -13.28 -4.93
N LEU A 120 -14.63 -13.29 -3.62
CA LEU A 120 -14.97 -14.52 -2.89
C LEU A 120 -16.44 -14.93 -3.01
N TYR A 121 -17.35 -13.97 -3.16
CA TYR A 121 -18.80 -14.20 -3.18
C TYR A 121 -19.49 -13.56 -4.40
N PRO A 122 -19.05 -13.87 -5.65
CA PRO A 122 -19.55 -13.22 -6.85
C PRO A 122 -21.05 -13.45 -7.11
N ALA A 123 -21.64 -14.51 -6.55
CA ALA A 123 -23.08 -14.78 -6.67
C ALA A 123 -23.93 -13.97 -5.68
N GLN A 124 -23.32 -13.45 -4.59
CA GLN A 124 -24.02 -12.72 -3.53
C GLN A 124 -24.04 -11.21 -3.76
N VAL A 125 -23.17 -10.68 -4.60
CA VAL A 125 -23.14 -9.26 -4.96
C VAL A 125 -23.59 -9.12 -6.41
N GLY A 126 -24.65 -8.35 -6.63
CA GLY A 126 -25.26 -8.11 -7.94
C GLY A 126 -24.50 -7.15 -8.83
#